data_AF-A0A7S0DJQ2-F1
#
_entry.id   AF-A0A7S0DJQ2-F1
#
_cell.length_a   1.000
_cell.length_b   1.000
_cell.length_c   1.000
_cell.angle_alpha   90.00
_cell.angle_beta   90.00
_cell.angle_gamma   90.00
#
_symmetry.space_group_name_H-M   'P 1'
#
loop_
_entity.id
_entity.type
_entity.pdbx_description
1 polymer ?
#
loop_
_entity_poly.entity_id
_entity_poly.type
_entity_poly.pdbx_seq_one_letter_code
_entity_poly.pdbx_strand_id
1 'polypeptide(L)'
;MTTKTESSLPTSIILVYKQWAKQIDRYKNMMTNLAYILEPVGIRVAMYDAFENFADEEMWKFPKFWSEPFLYILKDDINSRSPTLIADANPEPLDDHDATSEDDEVGHKWKDLPFTQSAILKSLKKLVPEVEHAWLTVKEKVQERRRIVAKEAEEARIKKEEEDKKAQEEAEKLDEYLTTIEKVDVSEEGEEGGAFKQTLEKGRDGETPSIGSQVYVHYTGKLLNGQVFDSSRERDEVFQFKLGTQSVIKCWDRAFRYMSAGEKAVLTCTPSYAYGETGSPPKIPPNATLRFEVELISFDGPEILRDEL
;
A
#
# COMPACT_ATOMS: atom_id res chain seq x y z
N MET A 1 42.08 -39.51 -28.12
CA MET A 1 41.69 -38.09 -28.27
C MET A 1 40.23 -38.05 -28.67
N THR A 2 39.33 -38.06 -27.69
CA THR A 2 37.90 -37.83 -27.89
C THR A 2 37.64 -36.36 -27.57
N THR A 3 37.42 -35.57 -28.61
CA THR A 3 37.03 -34.17 -28.52
C THR A 3 35.71 -34.10 -27.75
N LYS A 4 35.74 -33.60 -26.52
CA LYS A 4 34.56 -33.05 -25.86
C LYS A 4 34.07 -31.92 -26.76
N THR A 5 32.94 -32.11 -27.42
CA THR A 5 32.18 -31.02 -28.01
C THR A 5 31.80 -30.10 -26.85
N GLU A 6 32.53 -29.00 -26.69
CA GLU A 6 32.10 -27.92 -25.82
C GLU A 6 30.74 -27.45 -26.35
N SER A 7 29.68 -27.84 -25.65
CA SER A 7 28.40 -27.17 -25.73
C SER A 7 28.59 -25.76 -25.18
N SER A 8 29.01 -24.83 -26.05
CA SER A 8 29.01 -23.41 -25.75
C SER A 8 27.56 -22.97 -25.68
N LEU A 9 26.94 -23.09 -24.50
CA LEU A 9 25.59 -22.57 -24.26
C LEU A 9 25.54 -21.11 -24.74
N PRO A 10 24.45 -20.69 -25.43
CA PRO A 10 24.32 -19.31 -25.87
C PRO A 10 24.42 -18.36 -24.66
N THR A 11 25.30 -17.37 -24.77
CA THR A 11 25.65 -16.50 -23.63
C THR A 11 24.65 -15.36 -23.43
N SER A 12 23.69 -15.13 -24.34
CA SER A 12 22.67 -14.06 -24.25
C SER A 12 21.51 -14.28 -25.23
N ILE A 13 20.24 -14.18 -24.80
CA ILE A 13 19.06 -14.27 -25.70
C ILE A 13 18.34 -12.93 -25.78
N ILE A 14 18.53 -12.20 -26.89
CA ILE A 14 17.96 -10.85 -27.06
C ILE A 14 16.57 -10.91 -27.73
N LEU A 15 15.52 -10.82 -26.91
CA LEU A 15 14.14 -10.77 -27.37
C LEU A 15 13.72 -9.31 -27.70
N VAL A 16 14.05 -8.87 -28.91
CA VAL A 16 13.81 -7.51 -29.38
C VAL A 16 12.41 -7.38 -30.01
N TYR A 17 11.47 -6.82 -29.25
CA TYR A 17 10.12 -6.54 -29.73
C TYR A 17 9.92 -5.04 -30.02
N LYS A 18 9.55 -4.67 -31.25
CA LYS A 18 9.21 -3.30 -31.64
C LYS A 18 7.68 -3.16 -31.74
N GLN A 19 7.07 -2.34 -30.87
CA GLN A 19 5.65 -2.00 -30.99
C GLN A 19 5.39 -0.51 -30.77
N TRP A 20 4.42 0.00 -31.50
CA TRP A 20 3.97 1.38 -31.44
C TRP A 20 3.11 1.63 -30.19
N ALA A 21 3.71 2.29 -29.20
CA ALA A 21 3.17 3.12 -28.10
C ALA A 21 2.01 2.62 -27.20
N LYS A 22 1.02 1.85 -27.67
CA LYS A 22 -0.23 1.63 -26.91
C LYS A 22 -0.21 0.44 -25.93
N GLN A 23 0.80 -0.43 -25.97
CA GLN A 23 0.83 -1.64 -25.11
C GLN A 23 2.21 -1.95 -24.50
N ILE A 24 3.11 -0.97 -24.51
CA ILE A 24 4.52 -1.16 -24.13
C ILE A 24 4.71 -1.63 -22.68
N ASP A 25 3.85 -1.21 -21.75
CA ASP A 25 3.97 -1.58 -20.33
C ASP A 25 3.59 -3.05 -20.06
N ARG A 26 2.62 -3.59 -20.80
CA ARG A 26 2.24 -5.00 -20.73
C ARG A 26 3.38 -5.90 -21.23
N TYR A 27 4.01 -5.50 -22.34
CA TYR A 27 5.20 -6.17 -22.83
C TYR A 27 6.37 -6.06 -21.87
N LYS A 28 6.66 -4.88 -21.31
CA LYS A 28 7.72 -4.70 -20.29
C LYS A 28 7.56 -5.69 -19.14
N ASN A 29 6.34 -5.89 -18.64
CA ASN A 29 6.08 -6.85 -17.56
C ASN A 29 6.34 -8.30 -17.99
N MET A 30 5.83 -8.72 -19.15
CA MET A 30 6.11 -10.06 -19.70
C MET A 30 7.62 -10.29 -19.91
N MET A 31 8.32 -9.31 -20.47
CA MET A 31 9.77 -9.37 -20.72
C MET A 31 10.59 -9.40 -19.43
N THR A 32 10.16 -8.66 -18.40
CA THR A 32 10.78 -8.69 -17.07
C THR A 32 10.60 -10.05 -16.41
N ASN A 33 9.41 -10.66 -16.53
CA ASN A 33 9.16 -12.02 -16.05
C ASN A 33 10.04 -13.04 -16.78
N LEU A 34 10.17 -12.93 -18.10
CA LEU A 34 11.06 -13.78 -18.91
C LEU A 34 12.53 -13.60 -18.52
N ALA A 35 12.99 -12.38 -18.29
CA ALA A 35 14.35 -12.10 -17.82
C ALA A 35 14.63 -12.85 -16.51
N TYR A 36 13.72 -12.77 -15.54
CA TYR A 36 13.85 -13.45 -14.25
C TYR A 36 13.88 -14.98 -14.38
N ILE A 37 13.09 -15.55 -15.31
CA ILE A 37 13.05 -16.99 -15.57
C ILE A 37 14.36 -17.49 -16.17
N LEU A 38 14.96 -16.68 -17.04
CA LEU A 38 16.05 -17.08 -17.92
C LEU A 38 17.43 -16.72 -17.36
N GLU A 39 17.51 -15.76 -16.45
CA GLU A 39 18.75 -15.36 -15.76
C GLU A 39 19.50 -16.54 -15.11
N PRO A 40 18.86 -17.49 -14.40
CA PRO A 40 19.57 -18.61 -13.76
C PRO A 40 20.29 -19.55 -14.72
N VAL A 41 19.90 -19.57 -16.01
CA VAL A 41 20.58 -20.34 -17.07
C VAL A 41 21.51 -19.48 -17.92
N GLY A 42 21.87 -18.29 -17.43
CA GLY A 42 22.80 -17.37 -18.09
C GLY A 42 22.19 -16.62 -19.28
N ILE A 43 20.87 -16.65 -19.41
CA ILE A 43 20.17 -16.02 -20.52
C ILE A 43 19.66 -14.64 -20.09
N ARG A 44 20.20 -13.60 -20.72
CA ARG A 44 19.74 -12.21 -20.53
C ARG A 44 18.72 -11.83 -21.59
N VAL A 45 17.60 -11.23 -21.16
CA VAL A 45 16.54 -10.69 -22.03
C VAL A 45 16.71 -9.18 -22.14
N ALA A 46 16.66 -8.63 -23.36
CA ALA A 46 16.73 -7.20 -23.60
C ALA A 46 15.66 -6.74 -24.59
N MET A 47 15.08 -5.57 -24.34
CA MET A 47 14.06 -4.94 -25.19
C MET A 47 14.67 -4.10 -26.32
N TYR A 48 13.85 -3.80 -27.33
CA TYR A 48 14.25 -3.02 -28.51
C TYR A 48 14.90 -1.67 -28.19
N ASP A 49 14.34 -0.88 -27.27
CA ASP A 49 14.90 0.43 -26.91
C ASP A 49 16.30 0.34 -26.30
N ALA A 50 16.57 -0.76 -25.57
CA ALA A 50 17.92 -1.04 -25.08
C ALA A 50 18.84 -1.39 -26.25
N PHE A 51 18.36 -2.21 -27.20
CA PHE A 51 19.10 -2.69 -28.36
C PHE A 51 19.46 -1.59 -29.39
N GLU A 52 18.59 -0.60 -29.64
CA GLU A 52 18.91 0.53 -30.56
C GLU A 52 20.19 1.27 -30.17
N ASN A 53 20.47 1.36 -28.86
CA ASN A 53 21.68 2.01 -28.35
C ASN A 53 22.95 1.16 -28.54
N PHE A 54 22.82 -0.11 -28.93
CA PHE A 54 23.93 -1.06 -29.11
C PHE A 54 24.11 -1.55 -30.57
N ALA A 55 23.15 -1.31 -31.47
CA ALA A 55 23.22 -1.75 -32.86
C ALA A 55 24.26 -0.96 -33.68
N ASP A 56 25.13 -1.63 -34.44
CA ASP A 56 26.13 -1.04 -35.32
C ASP A 56 25.68 -0.98 -36.79
N GLU A 57 26.40 -0.23 -37.64
CA GLU A 57 26.08 -0.04 -39.08
C GLU A 57 26.01 -1.35 -39.88
N GLU A 58 26.68 -2.42 -39.45
CA GLU A 58 26.61 -3.74 -40.09
C GLU A 58 25.29 -4.47 -39.74
N MET A 59 24.80 -4.34 -38.50
CA MET A 59 23.51 -4.92 -38.09
C MET A 59 22.31 -4.30 -38.82
N TRP A 60 22.38 -3.02 -39.20
CA TRP A 60 21.35 -2.36 -40.02
C TRP A 60 21.19 -2.95 -41.43
N LYS A 61 22.16 -3.77 -41.89
CA LYS A 61 22.12 -4.38 -43.24
C LYS A 61 21.27 -5.64 -43.33
N PHE A 62 20.75 -6.18 -42.22
CA PHE A 62 19.87 -7.37 -42.23
C PHE A 62 18.40 -6.95 -42.35
N PRO A 63 17.77 -6.99 -43.55
CA PRO A 63 16.48 -6.31 -43.79
C PRO A 63 15.29 -6.97 -43.09
N LYS A 64 15.39 -8.27 -42.76
CA LYS A 64 14.33 -9.02 -42.08
C LYS A 64 14.16 -8.65 -40.59
N PHE A 65 15.16 -8.00 -40.00
CA PHE A 65 15.18 -7.63 -38.58
C PHE A 65 14.33 -6.40 -38.24
N TRP A 66 13.67 -5.74 -39.20
CA TRP A 66 13.16 -4.39 -38.94
C TRP A 66 11.73 -4.13 -39.43
N SER A 67 11.07 -5.13 -40.02
CA SER A 67 9.74 -4.97 -40.63
C SER A 67 8.58 -5.49 -39.77
N GLU A 68 8.80 -6.41 -38.84
CA GLU A 68 7.76 -7.09 -38.05
C GLU A 68 8.21 -7.27 -36.59
N PRO A 69 7.33 -7.58 -35.63
CA PRO A 69 7.76 -8.02 -34.31
C PRO A 69 8.48 -9.37 -34.38
N PHE A 70 9.67 -9.49 -33.78
CA PHE A 70 10.50 -10.69 -33.87
C PHE A 70 11.03 -11.14 -32.50
N LEU A 71 11.44 -12.41 -32.45
CA LEU A 71 12.06 -13.03 -31.29
C LEU A 71 13.41 -13.62 -31.70
N TYR A 72 14.51 -12.96 -31.34
CA TYR A 72 15.86 -13.42 -31.72
C TYR A 72 16.61 -14.11 -30.60
N ILE A 73 17.38 -15.14 -30.98
CA ILE A 73 18.30 -15.85 -30.11
C ILE A 73 19.70 -15.70 -30.66
N LEU A 74 20.57 -15.05 -29.89
CA LEU A 74 21.95 -14.79 -30.26
C LEU A 74 22.90 -15.69 -29.46
N LYS A 75 24.10 -15.94 -29.99
CA LYS A 75 25.13 -16.75 -29.32
C LYS A 75 26.00 -15.95 -28.37
N ASP A 76 26.25 -14.70 -28.72
CA ASP A 76 27.29 -13.86 -28.15
C ASP A 76 26.72 -12.75 -27.25
N ASP A 77 27.57 -12.09 -26.45
CA ASP A 77 27.17 -10.94 -25.62
C ASP A 77 26.49 -9.85 -26.48
N ILE A 78 25.46 -9.19 -25.96
CA ILE A 78 24.81 -8.03 -26.59
C ILE A 78 25.80 -6.90 -26.90
N ASN A 79 26.90 -6.81 -26.15
CA ASN A 79 27.99 -5.86 -26.37
C ASN A 79 29.06 -6.38 -27.35
N SER A 80 28.91 -7.60 -27.89
CA SER A 80 29.77 -8.11 -28.95
C SER A 80 29.55 -7.30 -30.23
N ARG A 81 30.63 -6.96 -30.92
CA ARG A 81 30.57 -6.23 -32.20
C ARG A 81 29.96 -7.04 -33.35
N SER A 82 29.74 -8.34 -33.17
CA SER A 82 29.20 -9.21 -34.22
C SER A 82 28.44 -10.38 -33.58
N PRO A 83 27.24 -10.16 -33.04
CA PRO A 83 26.47 -11.24 -32.44
C PRO A 83 25.97 -12.21 -33.51
N THR A 84 26.15 -13.51 -33.26
CA THR A 84 25.72 -14.56 -34.19
C THR A 84 24.26 -14.94 -33.94
N LEU A 85 23.39 -14.78 -34.94
CA LEU A 85 22.03 -15.34 -34.91
C LEU A 85 22.10 -16.87 -34.93
N ILE A 86 21.59 -17.53 -33.89
CA ILE A 86 21.54 -18.99 -33.83
C ILE A 86 20.18 -19.51 -34.32
N ALA A 87 19.10 -18.79 -34.01
CA ALA A 87 17.77 -19.19 -34.39
C ALA A 87 16.83 -17.99 -34.52
N ASP A 88 15.98 -18.05 -35.53
CA ASP A 88 14.74 -17.29 -35.58
C ASP A 88 13.73 -18.05 -34.71
N ALA A 89 13.45 -17.52 -33.52
CA ALA A 89 12.58 -18.16 -32.56
C ALA A 89 11.16 -17.60 -32.63
N ASN A 90 10.79 -16.96 -33.75
CA ASN A 90 9.49 -16.31 -33.89
C ASN A 90 8.39 -17.25 -33.39
N PRO A 91 7.78 -16.96 -32.22
CA PRO A 91 6.76 -17.82 -31.66
C PRO A 91 5.61 -17.88 -32.65
N GLU A 92 4.99 -19.05 -32.78
CA GLU A 92 3.81 -19.19 -33.63
C GLU A 92 2.80 -18.09 -33.24
N PRO A 93 2.24 -17.35 -34.21
CA PRO A 93 1.26 -16.31 -33.93
C PRO A 93 0.11 -16.89 -33.10
N LEU A 94 -0.47 -16.06 -32.23
CA LEU A 94 -1.69 -16.42 -31.53
C LEU A 94 -2.77 -16.78 -32.57
N ASP A 95 -3.22 -18.03 -32.55
CA ASP A 95 -4.40 -18.45 -33.31
C ASP A 95 -5.63 -17.81 -32.65
N ASP A 96 -6.63 -17.38 -33.43
CA ASP A 96 -7.82 -16.67 -32.91
C ASP A 96 -8.60 -17.47 -31.83
N HIS A 97 -8.36 -18.77 -31.78
CA HIS A 97 -8.94 -19.73 -30.84
C HIS A 97 -8.13 -19.95 -29.55
N ASP A 98 -6.84 -19.60 -29.51
CA ASP A 98 -5.94 -19.84 -28.38
C ASP A 98 -5.85 -18.63 -27.43
N ALA A 99 -6.52 -17.52 -27.78
CA ALA A 99 -6.65 -16.32 -26.95
C ALA A 99 -7.50 -16.52 -25.67
N THR A 100 -7.91 -17.75 -25.37
CA THR A 100 -8.70 -18.12 -24.21
C THR A 100 -8.14 -19.36 -23.54
N SER A 101 -7.12 -19.23 -22.69
CA SER A 101 -7.05 -20.02 -21.46
C SER A 101 -5.88 -19.58 -20.58
N GLU A 102 -6.22 -19.44 -19.30
CA GLU A 102 -5.34 -19.33 -18.12
C GLU A 102 -4.80 -17.92 -17.77
N ASP A 103 -5.64 -17.27 -16.95
CA ASP A 103 -5.33 -16.43 -15.79
C ASP A 103 -4.76 -15.02 -16.00
N ASP A 104 -5.69 -14.05 -16.05
CA ASP A 104 -5.63 -12.82 -15.25
C ASP A 104 -7.07 -12.35 -14.98
N GLU A 105 -7.47 -12.23 -13.71
CA GLU A 105 -8.80 -11.78 -13.24
C GLU A 105 -9.19 -10.34 -13.64
N VAL A 106 -8.42 -9.69 -14.51
CA VAL A 106 -8.61 -8.28 -14.93
C VAL A 106 -9.29 -8.16 -16.30
N GLY A 107 -9.90 -9.24 -16.82
CA GLY A 107 -10.84 -9.15 -17.94
C GLY A 107 -10.28 -8.52 -19.24
N HIS A 108 -8.96 -8.51 -19.42
CA HIS A 108 -8.33 -7.96 -20.61
C HIS A 108 -8.08 -9.06 -21.65
N LYS A 109 -8.83 -8.99 -22.77
CA LYS A 109 -8.66 -9.91 -23.90
C LYS A 109 -7.25 -9.78 -24.50
N TRP A 110 -6.53 -10.89 -24.56
CA TRP A 110 -5.17 -11.04 -25.11
C TRP A 110 -5.05 -10.89 -26.65
N LYS A 111 -6.09 -10.41 -27.33
CA LYS A 111 -6.26 -10.49 -28.79
C LYS A 111 -5.29 -9.63 -29.63
N ASP A 112 -4.53 -8.74 -29.01
CA ASP A 112 -3.70 -7.75 -29.70
C ASP A 112 -2.18 -7.97 -29.55
N LEU A 113 -1.76 -9.01 -28.81
CA LEU A 113 -0.35 -9.39 -28.72
C LEU A 113 -0.01 -10.34 -29.88
N PRO A 114 1.11 -10.17 -30.61
CA PRO A 114 1.56 -11.17 -31.60
C PRO A 114 1.92 -12.54 -31.01
N PHE A 115 2.23 -12.64 -29.71
CA PHE A 115 2.60 -13.89 -29.04
C PHE A 115 2.47 -13.81 -27.52
N THR A 116 2.39 -14.98 -26.86
CA THR A 116 2.30 -15.12 -25.40
C THR A 116 3.64 -15.54 -24.78
N GLN A 117 3.77 -15.37 -23.45
CA GLN A 117 4.90 -15.90 -22.68
C GLN A 117 5.05 -17.42 -22.87
N SER A 118 3.93 -18.15 -22.92
CA SER A 118 3.92 -19.60 -23.15
C SER A 118 4.45 -19.98 -24.54
N ALA A 119 4.09 -19.22 -25.59
CA ALA A 119 4.60 -19.44 -26.94
C ALA A 119 6.12 -19.19 -27.02
N ILE A 120 6.60 -18.11 -26.38
CA ILE A 120 8.04 -17.82 -26.26
C ILE A 120 8.76 -18.96 -25.55
N LEU A 121 8.29 -19.37 -24.36
CA LEU A 121 8.91 -20.44 -23.59
C LEU A 121 8.91 -21.77 -24.36
N LYS A 122 7.84 -22.09 -25.10
CA LYS A 122 7.75 -23.29 -25.95
C LYS A 122 8.81 -23.27 -27.06
N SER A 123 9.01 -22.13 -27.73
CA SER A 123 10.08 -21.96 -28.73
C SER A 123 11.47 -22.06 -28.10
N LEU A 124 11.69 -21.42 -26.95
CA LEU A 124 12.96 -21.45 -26.22
C LEU A 124 13.33 -22.86 -25.77
N LYS A 125 12.39 -23.63 -25.21
CA LYS A 125 12.60 -25.02 -24.76
C LYS A 125 13.06 -25.96 -25.88
N LYS A 126 12.60 -25.73 -27.12
CA LYS A 126 13.05 -26.51 -28.30
C LYS A 126 14.52 -26.24 -28.65
N LEU A 127 14.99 -25.02 -28.37
CA LEU A 127 16.30 -24.53 -28.79
C LEU A 127 17.35 -24.64 -27.67
N VAL A 128 16.92 -24.50 -26.41
CA VAL A 128 17.75 -24.54 -25.20
C VAL A 128 17.02 -25.36 -24.13
N PRO A 129 17.25 -26.69 -24.07
CA PRO A 129 16.58 -27.59 -23.13
C PRO A 129 16.72 -27.19 -21.65
N GLU A 130 17.80 -26.50 -21.28
CA GLU A 130 18.07 -25.99 -19.93
C GLU A 130 16.99 -25.00 -19.45
N VAL A 131 16.31 -24.33 -20.38
CA VAL A 131 15.19 -23.42 -20.08
C VAL A 131 14.03 -24.15 -19.38
N GLU A 132 13.82 -25.45 -19.64
CA GLU A 132 12.77 -26.23 -18.97
C GLU A 132 13.03 -26.31 -17.45
N HIS A 133 14.26 -26.63 -17.06
CA HIS A 133 14.64 -26.72 -15.65
C HIS A 133 14.61 -25.35 -14.95
N ALA A 134 15.06 -24.28 -15.64
CA ALA A 134 14.98 -22.92 -15.14
C ALA A 134 13.52 -22.50 -14.89
N TRP A 135 12.65 -22.79 -15.85
CA TRP A 135 11.22 -22.50 -15.78
C TRP A 135 10.55 -23.21 -14.60
N LEU A 136 10.81 -24.52 -14.42
CA LEU A 136 10.25 -25.28 -13.29
C LEU A 136 10.70 -24.68 -11.93
N THR A 137 11.99 -24.36 -11.81
CA THR A 137 12.55 -23.76 -10.59
C THR A 137 11.91 -22.40 -10.28
N VAL A 138 11.76 -21.54 -11.28
CA VAL A 138 11.13 -20.22 -11.10
C VAL A 138 9.64 -20.36 -10.79
N LYS A 139 8.94 -21.29 -11.46
CA LYS A 139 7.52 -21.56 -11.21
C LYS A 139 7.29 -22.01 -9.76
N GLU A 140 8.12 -22.89 -9.23
CA GLU A 140 8.07 -23.32 -7.82
C GLU A 140 8.30 -22.14 -6.87
N LYS A 141 9.32 -21.30 -7.13
CA LYS A 141 9.59 -20.10 -6.31
C LYS A 141 8.44 -19.10 -6.31
N VAL A 142 7.82 -18.88 -7.48
CA VAL A 142 6.65 -17.97 -7.61
C VAL A 142 5.44 -18.53 -6.87
N GLN A 143 5.17 -19.84 -7.02
CA GLN A 143 4.09 -20.50 -6.29
C GLN A 143 4.30 -20.42 -4.78
N GLU A 144 5.52 -20.63 -4.30
CA GLU A 144 5.84 -20.53 -2.88
C GLU A 144 5.70 -19.09 -2.36
N ARG A 145 6.21 -18.10 -3.10
CA ARG A 145 6.02 -16.68 -2.76
C ARG A 145 4.52 -16.32 -2.67
N ARG A 146 3.70 -16.82 -3.60
CA ARG A 146 2.24 -16.61 -3.57
C ARG A 146 1.60 -17.22 -2.33
N ARG A 147 2.02 -18.42 -1.90
CA ARG A 147 1.53 -19.05 -0.67
C ARG A 147 1.90 -18.23 0.57
N ILE A 148 3.13 -17.73 0.64
CA ILE A 148 3.59 -16.88 1.75
C ILE A 148 2.76 -15.60 1.80
N VAL A 149 2.62 -14.88 0.69
CA VAL A 149 1.83 -13.65 0.63
C VAL A 149 0.35 -13.90 0.96
N ALA A 150 -0.23 -15.00 0.49
CA ALA A 150 -1.60 -15.38 0.83
C ALA A 150 -1.75 -15.68 2.34
N LYS A 151 -0.77 -16.34 2.94
CA LYS A 151 -0.74 -16.62 4.38
C LYS A 151 -0.60 -15.32 5.19
N GLU A 152 0.31 -14.43 4.80
CA GLU A 152 0.49 -13.11 5.43
C GLU A 152 -0.77 -12.25 5.33
N ALA A 153 -1.45 -12.27 4.18
CA ALA A 153 -2.70 -11.53 3.99
C ALA A 153 -3.83 -12.09 4.87
N GLU A 154 -3.94 -13.41 5.00
CA GLU A 154 -4.92 -14.05 5.87
C GLU A 154 -4.62 -13.81 7.35
N GLU A 155 -3.35 -13.92 7.77
CA GLU A 155 -2.92 -13.59 9.13
C GLU A 155 -3.20 -12.12 9.46
N ALA A 156 -2.96 -11.19 8.52
CA ALA A 156 -3.28 -9.78 8.68
C ALA A 156 -4.80 -9.53 8.78
N ARG A 157 -5.62 -10.26 8.02
CA ARG A 157 -7.09 -10.18 8.07
C ARG A 157 -7.61 -10.64 9.43
N ILE A 158 -7.16 -11.80 9.90
CA ILE A 158 -7.54 -12.35 11.21
C ILE A 158 -7.13 -11.38 12.32
N LYS A 159 -5.89 -10.88 12.29
CA LYS A 159 -5.40 -9.90 13.28
C LYS A 159 -6.25 -8.64 13.31
N LYS A 160 -6.62 -8.10 12.14
CA LYS A 160 -7.47 -6.91 12.06
C LYS A 160 -8.88 -7.17 12.60
N GLU A 161 -9.46 -8.34 12.30
CA GLU A 161 -10.78 -8.73 12.84
C GLU A 161 -10.76 -8.86 14.37
N GLU A 162 -9.68 -9.41 14.94
CA GLU A 162 -9.48 -9.47 16.39
C GLU A 162 -9.33 -8.08 17.03
N GLU A 163 -8.58 -7.18 16.40
CA GLU A 163 -8.42 -5.78 16.84
C GLU A 163 -9.74 -5.01 16.79
N ASP A 164 -10.49 -5.11 15.68
CA ASP A 164 -11.80 -4.45 15.51
C ASP A 164 -12.82 -4.99 16.54
N LYS A 165 -12.84 -6.31 16.75
CA LYS A 165 -13.70 -6.93 17.77
C LYS A 165 -13.35 -6.44 19.18
N LYS A 166 -12.06 -6.38 19.53
CA LYS A 166 -11.60 -5.88 20.82
C LYS A 166 -11.99 -4.41 21.02
N ALA A 167 -11.79 -3.57 20.00
CA ALA A 167 -12.16 -2.16 20.05
C ALA A 167 -13.67 -1.98 20.28
N GLN A 168 -14.50 -2.81 19.64
CA GLN A 168 -15.94 -2.78 19.84
C GLN A 168 -16.37 -3.25 21.24
N GLU A 169 -15.78 -4.34 21.75
CA GLU A 169 -16.02 -4.79 23.14
C GLU A 169 -15.62 -3.73 24.17
N GLU A 170 -14.51 -3.01 23.95
CA GLU A 170 -14.10 -1.88 24.79
C GLU A 170 -15.07 -0.69 24.70
N ALA A 171 -15.56 -0.37 23.49
CA ALA A 171 -16.53 0.69 23.29
C ALA A 171 -17.88 0.39 23.97
N GLU A 172 -18.35 -0.86 23.90
CA GLU A 172 -19.58 -1.33 24.56
C GLU A 172 -19.44 -1.27 26.10
N LYS A 173 -18.30 -1.70 26.65
CA LYS A 173 -18.00 -1.58 28.09
C LYS A 173 -17.95 -0.12 28.53
N LEU A 174 -17.34 0.74 27.72
CA LEU A 174 -17.31 2.17 28.00
C LEU A 174 -18.71 2.77 27.94
N ASP A 175 -19.53 2.39 26.96
CA ASP A 175 -20.94 2.83 26.87
C ASP A 175 -21.72 2.45 28.11
N GLU A 176 -21.64 1.18 28.53
CA GLU A 176 -22.28 0.69 29.74
C GLU A 176 -21.82 1.49 30.96
N TYR A 177 -20.50 1.69 31.13
CA TYR A 177 -19.96 2.48 32.24
C TYR A 177 -20.42 3.93 32.21
N LEU A 178 -20.43 4.56 31.04
CA LEU A 178 -20.89 5.94 30.85
C LEU A 178 -22.38 6.10 31.17
N THR A 179 -23.22 5.05 31.06
CA THR A 179 -24.62 5.16 31.53
C THR A 179 -24.73 5.43 33.03
N THR A 180 -23.70 5.10 33.81
CA THR A 180 -23.65 5.32 35.26
C THR A 180 -23.11 6.70 35.65
N ILE A 181 -22.56 7.44 34.69
CA ILE A 181 -21.92 8.75 34.91
C ILE A 181 -22.84 9.85 34.40
N GLU A 182 -23.03 10.89 35.22
CA GLU A 182 -23.79 12.07 34.82
C GLU A 182 -23.23 12.68 33.52
N LYS A 183 -24.12 12.79 32.53
CA LYS A 183 -23.83 13.37 31.22
C LYS A 183 -24.25 14.83 31.22
N VAL A 184 -23.28 15.73 31.27
CA VAL A 184 -23.49 17.17 31.31
C VAL A 184 -23.39 17.72 29.89
N ASP A 185 -24.43 18.42 29.43
CA ASP A 185 -24.37 19.18 28.19
C ASP A 185 -23.53 20.46 28.41
N VAL A 186 -22.47 20.60 27.61
CA VAL A 186 -21.52 21.71 27.67
C VAL A 186 -21.53 22.53 26.36
N SER A 187 -22.60 22.43 25.59
CA SER A 187 -22.81 23.16 24.34
C SER A 187 -22.74 24.69 24.52
N GLU A 188 -22.74 25.41 23.41
CA GLU A 188 -22.80 26.87 23.43
C GLU A 188 -24.14 27.36 24.02
N GLU A 189 -24.13 28.53 24.66
CA GLU A 189 -25.35 29.08 25.24
C GLU A 189 -26.38 29.36 24.14
N GLY A 190 -27.60 28.83 24.29
CA GLY A 190 -28.64 28.87 23.26
C GLY A 190 -28.57 27.73 22.24
N GLU A 191 -27.60 26.82 22.35
CA GLU A 191 -27.53 25.56 21.62
C GLU A 191 -27.60 24.38 22.61
N GLU A 192 -28.21 23.27 22.21
CA GLU A 192 -28.31 22.05 23.02
C GLU A 192 -27.90 20.83 22.20
N GLY A 193 -27.33 19.83 22.86
CA GLY A 193 -27.01 18.52 22.28
C GLY A 193 -25.78 18.51 21.37
N GLY A 194 -24.95 19.55 21.39
CA GLY A 194 -23.73 19.65 20.60
C GLY A 194 -22.54 18.89 21.19
N ALA A 195 -22.26 19.16 22.47
CA ALA A 195 -21.11 18.61 23.18
C ALA A 195 -21.51 18.16 24.58
N PHE A 196 -21.14 16.93 24.94
CA PHE A 196 -21.41 16.38 26.27
C PHE A 196 -20.12 15.98 26.97
N LYS A 197 -20.03 16.24 28.27
CA LYS A 197 -18.93 15.84 29.14
C LYS A 197 -19.40 14.82 30.18
N GLN A 198 -18.61 13.77 30.36
CA GLN A 198 -18.77 12.80 31.45
C GLN A 198 -17.42 12.65 32.16
N THR A 199 -17.33 13.11 33.41
CA THR A 199 -16.08 13.09 34.18
C THR A 199 -15.82 11.68 34.72
N LEU A 200 -14.69 11.09 34.31
CA LEU A 200 -14.23 9.76 34.75
C LEU A 200 -13.44 9.86 36.06
N GLU A 201 -12.49 10.78 36.10
CA GLU A 201 -11.67 11.08 37.28
C GLU A 201 -11.64 12.59 37.49
N LYS A 202 -11.97 13.03 38.70
CA LYS A 202 -11.93 14.46 39.03
C LYS A 202 -10.49 14.97 39.03
N GLY A 203 -10.30 16.16 38.46
CA GLY A 203 -9.04 16.89 38.57
C GLY A 203 -8.86 17.50 39.96
N ARG A 204 -7.81 18.31 40.10
CA ARG A 204 -7.55 19.08 41.32
C ARG A 204 -8.62 20.14 41.50
N ASP A 205 -9.00 20.41 42.74
CA ASP A 205 -9.86 21.54 43.07
C ASP A 205 -9.15 22.84 42.66
N GLY A 206 -9.87 23.73 41.96
CA GLY A 206 -9.29 24.97 41.48
C GLY A 206 -10.01 25.55 40.27
N GLU A 207 -9.34 26.49 39.63
CA GLU A 207 -9.83 27.16 38.43
C GLU A 207 -9.89 26.22 37.23
N THR A 208 -10.73 26.57 36.26
CA THR A 208 -10.77 25.96 34.93
C THR A 208 -10.18 26.94 33.91
N PRO A 209 -9.67 26.48 32.75
CA PRO A 209 -9.05 27.37 31.78
C PRO A 209 -10.04 28.39 31.23
N SER A 210 -9.58 29.63 31.10
CA SER A 210 -10.35 30.74 30.53
C SER A 210 -10.17 30.81 29.01
N ILE A 211 -11.01 31.61 28.34
CA ILE A 211 -10.83 31.86 26.91
C ILE A 211 -9.48 32.53 26.69
N GLY A 212 -8.70 32.02 25.75
CA GLY A 212 -7.34 32.44 25.46
C GLY A 212 -6.26 31.66 26.21
N SER A 213 -6.63 30.80 27.17
CA SER A 213 -5.67 29.98 27.90
C SER A 213 -4.94 28.99 26.98
N GLN A 214 -3.66 28.74 27.25
CA GLN A 214 -2.91 27.67 26.60
C GLN A 214 -3.16 26.36 27.36
N VAL A 215 -3.80 25.37 26.73
CA VAL A 215 -4.12 24.09 27.38
C VAL A 215 -3.22 22.97 26.88
N TYR A 216 -2.93 21.99 27.75
CA TYR A 216 -2.07 20.83 27.51
C TYR A 216 -2.83 19.56 27.85
N VAL A 217 -2.95 18.64 26.90
CA VAL A 217 -3.85 17.50 27.03
C VAL A 217 -3.24 16.22 26.48
N HIS A 218 -3.62 15.10 27.08
CA HIS A 218 -3.62 13.82 26.39
C HIS A 218 -5.05 13.47 25.98
N TYR A 219 -5.18 12.81 24.84
CA TYR A 219 -6.43 12.30 24.34
C TYR A 219 -6.26 11.05 23.48
N THR A 220 -7.36 10.31 23.39
CA THR A 220 -7.63 9.29 22.38
C THR A 220 -9.00 9.57 21.78
N GLY A 221 -9.04 9.82 20.47
CA GLY A 221 -10.25 10.04 19.69
C GLY A 221 -10.73 8.75 19.02
N LYS A 222 -11.99 8.40 19.26
CA LYS A 222 -12.65 7.19 18.76
C LYS A 222 -13.95 7.52 18.04
N LEU A 223 -14.28 6.74 17.02
CA LEU A 223 -15.64 6.64 16.49
C LEU A 223 -16.53 5.87 17.49
N LEU A 224 -17.86 5.97 17.35
CA LEU A 224 -18.78 5.26 18.25
C LEU A 224 -18.65 3.73 18.19
N ASN A 225 -18.11 3.19 17.10
CA ASN A 225 -17.80 1.76 16.98
C ASN A 225 -16.50 1.35 17.70
N GLY A 226 -15.83 2.27 18.40
CA GLY A 226 -14.58 2.02 19.14
C GLY A 226 -13.31 2.24 18.34
N GLN A 227 -13.39 2.42 17.01
CA GLN A 227 -12.21 2.60 16.18
C GLN A 227 -11.49 3.91 16.53
N VAL A 228 -10.23 3.80 16.96
CA VAL A 228 -9.36 4.95 17.21
C VAL A 228 -8.98 5.58 15.87
N PHE A 229 -9.21 6.88 15.71
CA PHE A 229 -8.76 7.62 14.54
C PHE A 229 -7.50 8.46 14.84
N ASP A 230 -7.31 8.83 16.10
CA ASP A 230 -6.18 9.65 16.52
C ASP A 230 -5.91 9.54 18.03
N SER A 231 -4.63 9.49 18.42
CA SER A 231 -4.22 9.44 19.83
C SER A 231 -2.92 10.19 20.04
N SER A 232 -2.93 11.11 21.00
CA SER A 232 -1.71 11.80 21.45
C SER A 232 -0.71 10.85 22.11
N ARG A 233 -1.21 9.81 22.79
CA ARG A 233 -0.37 8.85 23.51
C ARG A 233 0.37 7.91 22.57
N GLU A 234 -0.24 7.56 21.44
CA GLU A 234 0.45 6.77 20.40
C GLU A 234 1.60 7.53 19.74
N ARG A 235 1.62 8.86 19.88
CA ARG A 235 2.71 9.71 19.41
C ARG A 235 3.72 10.08 20.50
N ASP A 236 3.49 9.66 21.75
CA ASP A 236 4.27 10.10 22.91
C ASP A 236 4.41 11.63 23.03
N GLU A 237 3.40 12.37 22.58
CA GLU A 237 3.43 13.83 22.51
C GLU A 237 2.18 14.45 23.15
N VAL A 238 2.37 15.43 24.03
CA VAL A 238 1.28 16.23 24.60
C VAL A 238 0.70 17.14 23.52
N PHE A 239 -0.62 17.13 23.37
CA PHE A 239 -1.29 18.05 22.46
C PHE A 239 -1.59 19.38 23.16
N GLN A 240 -1.32 20.47 22.46
CA GLN A 240 -1.49 21.82 23.00
C GLN A 240 -2.32 22.68 22.04
N PHE A 241 -3.24 23.47 22.60
CA PHE A 241 -4.04 24.41 21.80
C PHE A 241 -4.48 25.61 22.64
N LYS A 242 -4.93 26.67 21.95
CA LYS A 242 -5.38 27.90 22.60
C LYS A 242 -6.90 27.91 22.70
N LEU A 243 -7.41 27.88 23.93
CA LEU A 243 -8.83 27.66 24.19
C LEU A 243 -9.71 28.81 23.70
N GLY A 244 -10.81 28.48 23.01
CA GLY A 244 -11.81 29.45 22.56
C GLY A 244 -11.36 30.30 21.37
N THR A 245 -10.33 29.86 20.65
CA THR A 245 -9.84 30.53 19.43
C THR A 245 -10.22 29.80 18.14
N GLN A 246 -11.05 28.76 18.23
CA GLN A 246 -11.48 27.91 17.11
C GLN A 246 -10.31 27.21 16.41
N SER A 247 -9.20 26.99 17.14
CA SER A 247 -8.05 26.20 16.65
C SER A 247 -8.29 24.69 16.72
N VAL A 248 -9.37 24.28 17.38
CA VAL A 248 -9.84 22.90 17.53
C VAL A 248 -11.34 22.84 17.26
N ILE A 249 -11.91 21.64 17.18
CA ILE A 249 -13.35 21.47 16.99
C ILE A 249 -14.17 22.16 18.10
N LYS A 250 -15.36 22.66 17.75
CA LYS A 250 -16.25 23.40 18.66
C LYS A 250 -16.50 22.65 19.97
N CYS A 251 -16.66 21.34 19.91
CA CYS A 251 -16.81 20.48 21.09
C CYS A 251 -15.69 20.66 22.12
N TRP A 252 -14.44 20.70 21.68
CA TRP A 252 -13.28 20.85 22.55
C TRP A 252 -13.19 22.26 23.14
N ASP A 253 -13.38 23.28 22.29
CA ASP A 253 -13.37 24.69 22.70
C ASP A 253 -14.42 24.98 23.80
N ARG A 254 -15.51 24.21 23.81
CA ARG A 254 -16.52 24.25 24.86
C ARG A 254 -16.15 23.40 26.07
N ALA A 255 -15.90 22.12 25.89
CA ALA A 255 -15.78 21.16 26.97
C ALA A 255 -14.61 21.46 27.92
N PHE A 256 -13.45 21.86 27.40
CA PHE A 256 -12.26 22.09 28.23
C PHE A 256 -12.40 23.27 29.19
N ARG A 257 -13.32 24.22 28.93
CA ARG A 257 -13.65 25.31 29.88
C ARG A 257 -14.29 24.80 31.18
N TYR A 258 -14.83 23.59 31.14
CA TYR A 258 -15.50 22.94 32.26
C TYR A 258 -14.63 21.83 32.87
N MET A 259 -13.34 21.73 32.50
CA MET A 259 -12.42 20.75 33.05
C MET A 259 -11.39 21.38 33.99
N SER A 260 -11.03 20.67 35.05
CA SER A 260 -9.94 21.05 35.95
C SER A 260 -8.62 20.36 35.59
N ALA A 261 -7.48 20.92 36.00
CA ALA A 261 -6.18 20.28 35.77
C ALA A 261 -6.10 18.90 36.46
N GLY A 262 -5.62 17.89 35.74
CA GLY A 262 -5.63 16.48 36.10
C GLY A 262 -6.95 15.75 35.84
N GLU A 263 -8.01 16.42 35.38
CA GLU A 263 -9.30 15.77 35.11
C GLU A 263 -9.21 14.85 33.91
N LYS A 264 -9.76 13.64 34.05
CA LYS A 264 -10.04 12.73 32.94
C LYS A 264 -11.54 12.69 32.66
N ALA A 265 -11.91 12.84 31.40
CA ALA A 265 -13.30 12.86 30.98
C ALA A 265 -13.50 12.16 29.63
N VAL A 266 -14.73 11.75 29.36
CA VAL A 266 -15.20 11.45 28.01
C VAL A 266 -15.98 12.63 27.47
N LEU A 267 -15.61 13.09 26.28
CA LEU A 267 -16.36 14.04 25.50
C LEU A 267 -17.11 13.31 24.39
N THR A 268 -18.42 13.53 24.29
CA THR A 268 -19.21 13.09 23.13
C THR A 268 -19.58 14.31 22.30
N CYS A 269 -19.09 14.34 21.06
CA CYS A 269 -19.20 15.47 20.15
C CYS A 269 -20.08 15.08 18.96
N THR A 270 -21.23 15.72 18.80
CA THR A 270 -22.08 15.49 17.62
C THR A 270 -21.42 16.10 16.37
N PRO A 271 -21.87 15.72 15.16
CA PRO A 271 -21.21 16.16 13.93
C PRO A 271 -21.11 17.69 13.81
N SER A 272 -22.15 18.43 14.21
CA SER A 272 -22.19 19.90 14.16
C SER A 272 -21.15 20.56 15.08
N TYR A 273 -20.66 19.85 16.10
CA TYR A 273 -19.61 20.28 17.02
C TYR A 273 -18.24 19.63 16.73
N ALA A 274 -18.16 18.84 15.65
CA ALA A 274 -16.97 18.12 15.20
C ALA A 274 -16.64 18.48 13.73
N TYR A 275 -16.83 17.55 12.79
CA TYR A 275 -16.45 17.70 11.38
C TYR A 275 -17.64 17.75 10.39
N GLY A 276 -18.87 17.81 10.92
CA GLY A 276 -20.10 18.01 10.15
C GLY A 276 -20.34 16.97 9.05
N GLU A 277 -21.07 17.40 8.01
CA GLU A 277 -21.44 16.58 6.86
C GLU A 277 -20.25 16.18 5.98
N THR A 278 -19.13 16.91 6.06
CA THR A 278 -17.95 16.61 5.23
C THR A 278 -17.08 15.53 5.87
N GLY A 279 -17.03 15.46 7.20
CA GLY A 279 -16.08 14.59 7.90
C GLY A 279 -14.64 15.06 7.73
N SER A 280 -13.69 14.16 7.94
CA SER A 280 -12.25 14.38 7.69
C SER A 280 -11.64 13.10 7.10
N PRO A 281 -11.76 12.90 5.77
CA PRO A 281 -11.24 11.73 5.10
C PRO A 281 -9.70 11.60 5.24
N PRO A 282 -9.16 10.37 5.31
CA PRO A 282 -9.86 9.09 5.20
C PRO A 282 -10.40 8.55 6.54
N LYS A 283 -10.14 9.23 7.66
CA LYS A 283 -10.31 8.64 9.00
C LYS A 283 -11.67 8.90 9.64
N ILE A 284 -12.28 10.06 9.38
CA ILE A 284 -13.54 10.47 9.99
C ILE A 284 -14.60 10.58 8.89
N PRO A 285 -15.66 9.75 8.89
CA PRO A 285 -16.69 9.82 7.87
C PRO A 285 -17.59 11.05 8.04
N PRO A 286 -18.33 11.43 6.98
CA PRO A 286 -19.46 12.36 7.05
C PRO A 286 -20.40 12.07 8.23
N ASN A 287 -20.88 13.13 8.90
CA ASN A 287 -21.89 13.04 9.96
C ASN A 287 -21.50 12.12 11.14
N ALA A 288 -20.20 11.97 11.41
CA ALA A 288 -19.72 11.17 12.52
C ALA A 288 -19.88 11.87 13.88
N THR A 289 -20.53 11.21 14.83
CA THR A 289 -20.41 11.53 16.25
C THR A 289 -19.09 10.97 16.75
N LEU A 290 -18.31 11.79 17.43
CA LEU A 290 -16.99 11.42 17.93
C LEU A 290 -17.00 11.30 19.45
N ARG A 291 -16.16 10.38 19.95
CA ARG A 291 -15.87 10.24 21.36
C ARG A 291 -14.40 10.54 21.61
N PHE A 292 -14.12 11.35 22.61
CA PHE A 292 -12.75 11.61 23.05
C PHE A 292 -12.61 11.23 24.51
N GLU A 293 -11.70 10.30 24.81
CA GLU A 293 -11.17 10.15 26.16
C GLU A 293 -10.05 11.17 26.31
N VAL A 294 -10.23 12.14 27.20
CA VAL A 294 -9.31 13.27 27.38
C VAL A 294 -8.79 13.33 28.80
N GLU A 295 -7.57 13.82 28.95
CA GLU A 295 -6.93 14.20 30.21
C GLU A 295 -6.43 15.63 30.05
N LEU A 296 -6.97 16.56 30.84
CA LEU A 296 -6.43 17.92 30.92
C LEU A 296 -5.22 17.89 31.84
N ILE A 297 -4.00 17.87 31.28
CA ILE A 297 -2.77 17.81 32.07
C ILE A 297 -2.60 19.11 32.84
N SER A 298 -2.67 20.23 32.13
CA SER A 298 -2.55 21.57 32.71
C SER A 298 -2.98 22.68 31.75
N PHE A 299 -3.03 23.93 32.22
CA PHE A 299 -3.31 25.11 31.40
C PHE A 299 -2.58 26.35 31.94
N ASP A 300 -2.36 27.35 31.06
CA ASP A 300 -1.61 28.59 31.30
C ASP A 300 -0.21 28.41 31.90
N GLY A 301 0.32 27.19 31.75
CA GLY A 301 1.57 26.73 32.32
C GLY A 301 1.47 26.43 33.82
N PRO A 302 1.85 25.20 34.22
CA PRO A 302 2.63 25.03 35.43
C PRO A 302 3.76 23.98 35.23
N GLU A 303 4.78 24.04 36.09
CA GLU A 303 5.93 23.12 36.14
C GLU A 303 5.62 21.72 35.61
N ILE A 304 6.30 21.36 34.51
CA ILE A 304 6.39 19.98 34.02
C ILE A 304 6.90 19.14 35.20
N LEU A 305 6.04 18.28 35.76
CA LEU A 305 6.42 17.36 36.83
C LEU A 305 7.58 16.48 36.32
N ARG A 306 8.78 16.78 36.79
CA ARG A 306 10.02 16.03 36.51
C ARG A 306 10.16 14.80 37.42
N ASP A 307 9.13 13.96 37.54
CA ASP A 307 9.23 12.80 38.42
C ASP A 307 9.20 11.44 37.71
N GLU A 308 9.09 11.37 36.38
CA GLU A 308 9.22 10.09 35.64
C GLU A 308 9.97 10.23 34.29
N LEU A 309 11.22 10.71 34.35
CA LEU A 309 12.24 10.47 33.31
C LEU A 309 13.32 9.51 33.83
#